data_AF-A0A948RP55-F1
#
_entry.id   AF-A0A948RP55-F1
#
_cell.length_a   1.000
_cell.length_b   1.000
_cell.length_c   1.000
_cell.angle_alpha   90.00
_cell.angle_beta   90.00
_cell.angle_gamma   90.00
#
_symmetry.space_group_name_H-M   'P 1'
#
loop_
_entity.id
_entity.type
_entity.pdbx_description
1 polymer ?
#
loop_
_entity_poly.entity_id
_entity_poly.type
_entity_poly.pdbx_seq_one_letter_code
_entity_poly.pdbx_strand_id
1 'polypeptide(L)' 'MPVPDTQENMMKCICMTCPTHNQCMKEKMEGFFCAKGKATCEFEKVSCVCATCPIYSEFSLGDSFYCEMGAAQ' A
#
# COMPACT_ATOMS: atom_id res chain seq x y z
N MET A 1 5.03 -11.74 6.57
CA MET A 1 6.27 -11.64 5.77
C MET A 1 6.50 -10.17 5.46
N PRO A 2 7.69 -9.62 5.76
CA PRO A 2 8.00 -8.22 5.46
C PRO A 2 8.22 -8.02 3.96
N VAL A 3 7.68 -6.92 3.42
CA VAL A 3 7.96 -6.48 2.05
C VAL A 3 9.16 -5.52 2.08
N PRO A 4 10.27 -5.81 1.39
CA PRO A 4 11.41 -4.90 1.32
C PRO A 4 11.07 -3.59 0.59
N ASP A 5 11.46 -2.45 1.17
CA ASP A 5 11.37 -1.14 0.50
C ASP A 5 12.52 -0.96 -0.50
N THR A 6 12.37 -1.57 -1.68
CA THR A 6 13.32 -1.47 -2.80
C THR A 6 12.67 -0.76 -3.98
N GLN A 7 13.48 -0.16 -4.85
CA GLN A 7 13.00 0.48 -6.07
C GLN A 7 12.23 -0.50 -6.96
N GLU A 8 12.68 -1.77 -7.05
CA GLU A 8 11.99 -2.81 -7.81
C GLU A 8 10.57 -3.05 -7.28
N ASN A 9 10.42 -3.23 -5.96
CA ASN A 9 9.11 -3.48 -5.37
C ASN A 9 8.20 -2.25 -5.46
N MET A 10 8.78 -1.05 -5.32
CA MET A 10 8.05 0.21 -5.50
C MET A 10 7.53 0.36 -6.94
N MET A 11 8.29 -0.06 -7.96
CA MET A 11 7.83 -0.03 -9.35
C MET A 11 6.70 -1.03 -9.65
N LYS A 12 6.67 -2.17 -8.95
CA LYS A 12 5.57 -3.15 -9.03
C LYS A 12 4.31 -2.70 -8.26
N CYS A 13 4.46 -1.74 -7.35
CA CYS A 13 3.39 -1.31 -6.46
C CYS A 13 2.34 -0.44 -7.18
N ILE A 14 1.07 -0.77 -6.99
CA ILE A 14 -0.06 -0.04 -7.59
C ILE A 14 -0.85 0.81 -6.57
N CYS A 15 -0.34 0.99 -5.35
CA CYS A 15 -1.09 1.69 -4.29
C CYS A 15 -1.54 3.11 -4.66
N MET A 16 -0.82 3.80 -5.55
CA MET A 16 -1.18 5.15 -6.02
C MET A 16 -2.44 5.20 -6.89
N THR A 17 -2.90 4.05 -7.41
CA THR A 17 -4.15 3.94 -8.20
C THR A 17 -5.34 3.49 -7.35
N CYS A 18 -5.11 3.20 -6.07
CA CYS A 18 -6.15 2.73 -5.16
C CYS A 18 -7.25 3.79 -4.99
N PRO A 19 -8.55 3.44 -5.04
CA PRO A 19 -9.63 4.40 -4.80
C PRO A 19 -9.58 5.05 -3.41
N THR A 20 -9.01 4.36 -2.43
CA THR A 20 -8.76 4.89 -1.07
C THR A 20 -7.60 5.90 -1.04
N HIS A 21 -6.76 5.98 -2.07
CA HIS A 21 -5.63 6.91 -2.16
C HIS A 21 -6.11 8.33 -2.49
N ASN A 22 -6.29 9.12 -1.43
CA ASN A 22 -6.87 10.46 -1.53
C ASN A 22 -5.83 11.55 -1.84
N GLN A 23 -6.30 12.79 -1.95
CA GLN A 23 -5.46 13.95 -2.27
C GLN A 23 -4.35 14.19 -1.23
N CYS A 24 -4.63 14.02 0.06
CA CYS A 24 -3.62 14.19 1.12
C CYS A 24 -2.45 13.20 0.95
N MET A 25 -2.76 11.94 0.65
CA MET A 25 -1.72 10.93 0.39
C MET A 25 -0.90 11.27 -0.87
N LYS A 26 -1.53 11.81 -1.91
CA LYS A 26 -0.84 12.27 -3.13
C LYS A 26 0.13 13.41 -2.85
N GLU A 27 -0.31 14.42 -2.10
CA GLU A 27 0.51 15.59 -1.75
C GLU A 27 1.71 15.23 -0.89
N LYS A 28 1.53 14.27 0.04
CA LYS A 28 2.62 13.74 0.86
C LYS A 28 3.44 12.64 0.18
N MET A 29 3.11 12.29 -1.06
CA MET A 29 3.70 11.16 -1.80
C MET A 29 3.66 9.85 -1.01
N GLU A 30 2.63 9.67 -0.17
CA GLU A 30 2.39 8.44 0.58
C GLU A 30 1.94 7.32 -0.36
N GLY A 31 2.43 6.11 -0.12
CA GLY A 31 2.14 4.95 -0.95
C GLY A 31 2.99 3.78 -0.53
N PHE A 32 2.87 2.66 -1.24
CA PHE A 32 3.62 1.44 -0.97
C PHE A 32 3.54 1.00 0.51
N PHE A 33 2.34 1.07 1.06
CA PHE A 33 2.07 0.98 2.50
C PHE A 33 2.49 -0.36 3.12
N CYS A 34 2.42 -1.46 2.37
CA CYS A 34 2.85 -2.78 2.84
C CYS A 34 4.36 -2.88 3.13
N ALA A 35 5.16 -1.95 2.61
CA ALA A 35 6.59 -1.85 2.90
C ALA A 35 6.93 -0.63 3.77
N LYS A 36 6.32 0.53 3.46
CA LYS A 36 6.69 1.82 4.08
C LYS A 36 5.94 2.16 5.37
N GLY A 37 4.84 1.48 5.68
CA GLY A 37 4.02 1.77 6.85
C GLY A 37 2.65 2.36 6.49
N LYS A 38 1.87 2.68 7.52
CA LYS A 38 0.48 3.14 7.35
C LYS A 38 0.45 4.60 6.90
N ALA A 39 -0.67 5.00 6.28
CA ALA A 39 -0.90 6.38 5.90
C ALA A 39 -0.94 7.29 7.13
N THR A 40 -0.46 8.54 6.98
CA THR A 40 -0.56 9.56 8.03
C THR A 40 -1.77 10.48 7.84
N CYS A 41 -2.40 10.42 6.66
CA CYS A 41 -3.60 11.16 6.35
C CYS A 41 -4.85 10.44 6.86
N GLU A 42 -5.91 11.21 7.14
CA GLU A 42 -7.25 10.66 7.33
C GLU A 42 -7.85 10.27 5.97
N PHE A 43 -8.58 9.17 5.92
CA PHE A 43 -9.23 8.66 4.72
C PHE A 43 -10.42 7.76 5.07
N GLU A 44 -11.34 7.63 4.13
CA GLU A 44 -12.45 6.68 4.22
C GLU A 44 -12.07 5.37 3.56
N LYS A 45 -12.42 4.25 4.20
CA LYS A 45 -12.22 2.92 3.62
C LYS A 45 -13.32 2.63 2.60
N VAL A 46 -13.04 2.96 1.34
CA VAL A 46 -13.98 2.70 0.25
C VAL A 46 -13.70 1.32 -0.37
N SER A 47 -12.48 1.12 -0.87
CA SER A 47 -12.04 -0.16 -1.46
C SER A 47 -10.50 -0.23 -1.56
N CYS A 48 -9.90 -1.44 -1.51
CA CYS A 48 -8.50 -1.64 -1.86
C CYS A 48 -8.33 -2.55 -3.07
N VAL A 49 -7.35 -2.20 -3.91
CA VAL A 49 -6.83 -3.03 -5.02
C VAL A 49 -5.65 -3.91 -4.58
N CYS A 50 -5.44 -4.05 -3.26
CA CYS A 50 -4.28 -4.72 -2.68
C CYS A 50 -4.16 -6.17 -3.17
N ALA A 51 -5.29 -6.90 -3.27
CA ALA A 51 -5.31 -8.29 -3.73
C ALA A 51 -4.89 -8.48 -5.20
N THR A 52 -4.93 -7.43 -6.02
CA THR A 52 -4.47 -7.47 -7.43
C THR A 52 -3.06 -6.89 -7.59
N CYS A 53 -2.41 -6.47 -6.50
CA CYS A 53 -1.05 -5.96 -6.54
C CYS A 53 -0.05 -7.12 -6.73
N PRO A 54 0.90 -7.05 -7.67
CA PRO A 54 1.92 -8.09 -7.85
C PRO A 54 2.69 -8.41 -6.56
N ILE A 55 2.98 -7.39 -5.76
CA ILE A 55 3.64 -7.51 -4.45
C ILE A 55 2.82 -8.35 -3.47
N TYR A 56 1.49 -8.24 -3.51
CA TYR A 56 0.62 -9.01 -2.62
C TYR A 56 0.74 -10.51 -2.88
N SER A 57 0.73 -10.92 -4.14
CA SER A 57 0.95 -12.31 -4.54
C SER A 57 2.39 -12.78 -4.32
N GLU A 58 3.40 -11.99 -4.69
CA GLU A 58 4.81 -12.37 -4.59
C GLU A 58 5.23 -12.65 -3.13
N PHE A 59 4.72 -11.84 -2.19
CA PHE A 59 5.03 -11.96 -0.76
C PHE A 59 3.95 -12.70 0.03
N SER A 60 2.95 -13.29 -0.64
CA SER A 60 1.84 -14.04 -0.03
C SER A 60 1.21 -13.27 1.14
N LEU A 61 0.94 -11.99 0.91
CA LEU A 61 0.39 -11.09 1.90
C LEU A 61 -1.02 -11.53 2.30
N GLY A 62 -1.31 -11.52 3.61
CA GLY A 62 -2.61 -11.96 4.13
C GLY A 62 -3.67 -10.85 4.10
N ASP A 63 -3.27 -9.61 4.34
CA ASP A 63 -4.21 -8.53 4.61
C ASP A 63 -4.35 -7.53 3.46
N SER A 64 -5.52 -6.92 3.31
CA SER A 64 -5.87 -6.18 2.09
C SER A 64 -5.94 -4.66 2.27
N PHE A 65 -5.48 -4.10 3.40
CA PHE A 65 -5.62 -2.66 3.74
C PHE A 65 -4.37 -2.08 4.42
N TYR A 66 -3.21 -2.30 3.82
CA TYR A 66 -1.93 -1.85 4.40
C TYR A 66 -1.83 -0.32 4.61
N CYS A 67 -2.64 0.48 3.90
CA CYS A 67 -2.75 1.92 4.18
C CYS A 67 -3.22 2.24 5.60
N GLU A 68 -3.93 1.32 6.27
CA GLU A 68 -4.33 1.46 7.67
C GLU A 68 -3.43 0.64 8.61
N MET A 69 -3.22 -0.64 8.28
CA MET A 69 -2.51 -1.57 9.16
C MET A 69 -1.01 -1.26 9.26
N GLY A 70 -0.43 -0.74 8.17
CA GLY A 70 0.98 -0.44 8.05
C GLY A 70 1.78 -1.53 7.36
N ALA A 71 3.09 -1.59 7.63
CA ALA A 71 3.98 -2.53 6.95
C ALA A 71 3.62 -3.98 7.29
N ALA A 72 3.70 -4.86 6.30
CA ALA A 72 3.49 -6.29 6.48
C ALA A 72 4.58 -6.86 7.42
N GLN A 73 4.19 -7.74 8.36
CA GLN A 73 5.07 -8.41 9.31
C GLN A 73 5.11 -9.91 9.00
#